data_AF-A0A6L2ZWE6-F1
#
_entry.id   AF-A0A6L2ZWE6-F1
#
_cell.length_a   1.000
_cell.length_b   1.000
_cell.length_c   1.000
_cell.angle_alpha   90.00
_cell.angle_beta   90.00
_cell.angle_gamma   90.00
#
_symmetry.space_group_name_H-M   'P 1'
#
loop_
_entity.id
_entity.type
_entity.pdbx_description
1 polymer ?
#
loop_
_entity_poly.entity_id
_entity_poly.type
_entity_poly.pdbx_seq_one_letter_code
_entity_poly.pdbx_strand_id
1 'polypeptide(L)'
;MGKTPYTVLMYRRILKRLLEIQDFYSFDIYNYQSETAPSLYSYLLILHRDNGTALRKSLSKIFTLQDCRTIFIVADQYDSKALSRIKNKGKITEELV
;
A
#
# COMPACT_ATOMS: atom_id res chain seq x y z
N MET A 1 -8.00 20.44 6.75
CA MET A 1 -9.17 19.57 6.98
C MET A 1 -8.70 18.29 7.65
N GLY A 2 -9.16 18.02 8.88
CA GLY A 2 -8.78 16.81 9.62
C GLY A 2 -9.34 15.54 8.95
N LYS A 3 -8.63 14.42 9.09
CA LYS A 3 -9.12 13.12 8.62
C LYS A 3 -10.40 12.78 9.39
N THR A 4 -11.48 12.41 8.69
CA THR A 4 -12.70 11.99 9.37
C THR A 4 -12.45 10.64 10.08
N PRO A 5 -13.11 10.37 11.22
CA PRO A 5 -12.97 9.09 11.91
C PRO A 5 -13.23 7.87 11.00
N TYR A 6 -14.18 8.01 10.07
CA TYR A 6 -14.50 6.99 9.07
C TYR A 6 -13.32 6.67 8.15
N THR A 7 -12.65 7.71 7.64
CA THR A 7 -11.48 7.56 6.77
C THR A 7 -10.31 6.88 7.48
N VAL A 8 -10.10 7.16 8.77
CA VAL A 8 -9.05 6.50 9.58
C VAL A 8 -9.34 5.00 9.74
N LEU A 9 -10.58 4.63 10.05
CA LEU A 9 -10.98 3.22 10.18
C LEU A 9 -10.85 2.47 8.85
N MET A 10 -11.22 3.10 7.74
CA MET A 10 -11.06 2.55 6.40
C MET A 10 -9.59 2.20 6.11
N TYR A 11 -8.66 3.12 6.35
CA TYR A 11 -7.24 2.87 6.11
C TYR A 11 -6.65 1.80 7.02
N ARG A 12 -7.07 1.74 8.29
CA ARG A 12 -6.67 0.66 9.23
C ARG A 12 -7.14 -0.70 8.75
N ARG A 13 -8.40 -0.79 8.30
CA ARG A 13 -8.98 -2.01 7.72
C ARG A 13 -8.18 -2.47 6.50
N ILE A 14 -7.84 -1.55 5.59
CA ILE A 14 -7.05 -1.86 4.40
C ILE A 14 -5.67 -2.40 4.79
N LEU A 15 -4.96 -1.70 5.68
CA LEU A 15 -3.63 -2.11 6.13
C LEU A 15 -3.64 -3.51 6.74
N LYS A 16 -4.58 -3.78 7.66
CA LYS A 16 -4.71 -5.10 8.28
C LYS A 16 -4.84 -6.21 7.23
N ARG A 17 -5.71 -6.01 6.24
CA ARG A 17 -5.90 -6.99 5.15
C ARG A 17 -4.68 -7.14 4.24
N LEU A 18 -3.90 -6.06 4.04
CA LEU A 18 -2.67 -6.12 3.27
C LEU A 18 -1.58 -6.91 4.01
N LEU A 19 -1.44 -6.72 5.32
CA LEU A 19 -0.51 -7.48 6.16
C LEU A 19 -0.84 -8.99 6.13
N GLU A 20 -2.12 -9.35 6.27
CA GLU A 20 -2.59 -10.75 6.20
C GLU A 20 -2.18 -11.48 4.91
N ILE A 21 -2.00 -10.76 3.79
CA ILE A 21 -1.64 -11.35 2.49
C ILE A 21 -0.17 -11.07 2.09
N GLN A 22 0.58 -10.34 2.91
CA GLN A 22 1.90 -9.81 2.56
C GLN A 22 2.89 -10.93 2.23
N ASP A 23 2.96 -11.94 3.07
CA ASP A 23 3.90 -13.06 2.91
C ASP A 23 3.57 -13.94 1.70
N PHE A 24 2.28 -14.16 1.43
CA PHE A 24 1.82 -14.96 0.29
C PHE A 24 2.22 -14.36 -1.06
N TYR A 25 2.26 -13.03 -1.14
CA TYR A 25 2.58 -12.29 -2.36
C TYR A 25 3.94 -11.57 -2.29
N SER A 26 4.76 -11.81 -1.26
CA SER A 26 6.14 -11.32 -1.17
C SER A 26 6.29 -9.85 -1.60
N PHE A 27 5.62 -8.95 -0.87
CA PHE A 27 5.73 -7.50 -1.07
C PHE A 27 6.04 -6.77 0.23
N ASP A 28 6.63 -5.58 0.12
CA ASP A 28 6.74 -4.63 1.22
C ASP A 28 5.63 -3.57 1.13
N ILE A 29 5.18 -3.07 2.28
CA ILE A 29 4.16 -2.03 2.38
C ILE A 29 4.81 -0.72 2.84
N TYR A 30 4.53 0.37 2.13
CA TYR A 30 4.98 1.70 2.48
C TYR A 30 3.83 2.68 2.56
N ASN A 31 3.96 3.67 3.44
CA ASN A 31 3.09 4.83 3.41
C ASN A 31 3.44 5.70 2.20
N TYR A 32 2.44 5.90 1.35
CA TYR A 32 2.54 6.76 0.19
C TYR A 32 1.59 7.95 0.35
N GLN A 33 2.18 9.14 0.31
CA GLN A 33 1.45 10.39 0.19
C GLN A 33 1.86 11.01 -1.13
N SER A 34 0.89 11.17 -2.03
CA SER A 34 1.12 11.85 -3.30
C SER A 34 1.46 13.32 -3.04
N GLU A 35 2.46 13.85 -3.73
CA GLU A 35 2.81 15.27 -3.68
C GLU A 35 1.66 16.14 -4.20
N THR A 36 0.86 15.63 -5.14
CA THR A 36 -0.30 16.33 -5.70
C THR A 36 -1.55 16.26 -4.82
N ALA A 37 -1.59 15.34 -3.84
CA ALA A 37 -2.73 15.16 -2.95
C ALA A 37 -2.27 14.65 -1.57
N PRO A 38 -1.56 15.48 -0.78
CA PRO A 38 -0.93 15.06 0.47
C PRO A 38 -1.93 14.67 1.57
N SER A 39 -3.20 15.08 1.43
CA SER A 39 -4.30 14.71 2.32
C SER A 39 -4.80 13.28 2.11
N LEU A 40 -4.54 12.67 0.94
CA LEU A 40 -4.89 11.28 0.65
C LEU A 40 -3.80 10.36 1.17
N TYR A 41 -4.20 9.49 2.09
CA TYR A 41 -3.34 8.43 2.57
C TYR A 41 -3.43 7.27 1.59
N SER A 42 -2.31 6.65 1.26
CA SER A 42 -2.28 5.52 0.34
C SER A 42 -1.17 4.57 0.73
N TYR A 43 -1.30 3.32 0.30
CA TYR A 43 -0.28 2.30 0.49
C TYR A 43 0.40 2.03 -0.83
N LEU A 44 1.72 2.02 -0.82
CA LEU A 44 2.53 1.53 -1.93
C LEU A 44 3.02 0.13 -1.60
N LEU A 45 2.70 -0.82 -2.46
CA LEU A 45 3.16 -2.19 -2.41
C LEU A 45 4.35 -2.34 -3.36
N ILE A 46 5.49 -2.73 -2.83
CA ILE A 46 6.69 -3.02 -3.63
C ILE A 46 6.84 -4.53 -3.75
N LEU A 47 6.67 -5.04 -4.97
CA LEU A 47 6.72 -6.48 -5.27
C LEU A 47 8.17 -6.93 -5.50
N HIS A 48 8.59 -7.95 -4.76
CA HIS A 48 9.91 -8.57 -4.90
C HIS A 48 9.96 -9.68 -5.95
N ARG A 49 8.79 -10.11 -6.44
CA ARG A 49 8.63 -11.16 -7.47
C ARG A 49 7.66 -10.69 -8.54
N ASP A 50 7.71 -11.32 -9.71
CA ASP A 50 6.75 -11.07 -10.78
C ASP A 50 5.41 -11.79 -10.52
N ASN A 51 4.71 -11.36 -9.48
CA ASN A 51 3.40 -11.89 -9.08
C ASN A 51 2.31 -10.81 -9.07
N GLY A 52 2.58 -9.65 -9.70
CA GLY A 52 1.67 -8.51 -9.68
C GLY A 52 0.29 -8.82 -10.26
N THR A 53 0.20 -9.69 -11.27
CA THR A 53 -1.09 -10.14 -11.82
C THR A 53 -1.90 -10.94 -10.82
N ALA A 54 -1.26 -11.85 -10.07
CA ALA A 54 -1.93 -12.65 -9.05
C ALA A 54 -2.37 -11.78 -7.88
N LEU A 55 -1.48 -10.88 -7.42
CA LEU A 55 -1.79 -9.91 -6.37
C LEU A 55 -2.98 -9.03 -6.76
N ARG A 56 -2.99 -8.45 -7.96
CA ARG A 56 -4.11 -7.62 -8.45
C ARG A 56 -5.45 -8.35 -8.43
N LYS A 57 -5.47 -9.63 -8.86
CA LYS A 57 -6.68 -10.45 -8.79
C LYS A 57 -7.14 -10.65 -7.35
N SER A 58 -6.24 -10.92 -6.42
CA SER A 58 -6.59 -11.09 -5.01
C SER A 58 -7.07 -9.78 -4.38
N LEU A 59 -6.39 -8.67 -4.64
CA LEU A 59 -6.83 -7.34 -4.19
C LEU A 59 -8.25 -7.02 -4.68
N SER A 60 -8.58 -7.31 -5.95
CA SER A 60 -9.94 -7.08 -6.48
C SER A 60 -11.03 -7.93 -5.83
N LYS A 61 -10.68 -9.05 -5.19
CA LYS A 61 -11.63 -9.91 -4.45
C LYS A 61 -11.79 -9.48 -3.00
N ILE A 62 -10.72 -8.93 -2.40
CA ILE A 62 -10.66 -8.55 -0.99
C ILE A 62 -11.21 -7.13 -0.78
N PHE A 63 -10.93 -6.23 -1.72
CA PHE A 63 -11.14 -4.81 -1.58
C PHE A 63 -12.23 -4.29 -2.51
N THR A 64 -12.95 -3.28 -2.03
CA THR A 64 -13.91 -2.56 -2.88
C THR A 64 -13.17 -1.69 -3.90
N LEU A 65 -13.87 -1.24 -4.94
CA LEU A 65 -13.30 -0.31 -5.92
C LEU A 65 -12.73 0.97 -5.26
N GLN A 66 -13.37 1.45 -4.19
CA GLN A 66 -12.93 2.64 -3.46
C GLN A 66 -11.65 2.37 -2.68
N ASP A 67 -11.53 1.22 -2.02
CA ASP A 67 -10.32 0.83 -1.30
C ASP A 67 -9.13 0.71 -2.27
N CYS A 68 -9.34 0.09 -3.44
CA CYS A 68 -8.31 -0.11 -4.46
C CYS A 68 -7.70 1.21 -4.98
N ARG A 69 -8.44 2.33 -4.95
CA ARG A 69 -7.90 3.66 -5.34
C ARG A 69 -6.80 4.18 -4.41
N THR A 70 -6.66 3.56 -3.24
CA THR A 70 -5.67 3.93 -2.22
C THR A 70 -4.46 2.98 -2.19
N ILE A 71 -4.42 1.98 -3.08
CA ILE A 71 -3.39 0.96 -3.14
C ILE A 71 -2.66 1.07 -4.48
N PHE A 72 -1.35 1.32 -4.41
CA PHE A 72 -0.47 1.40 -5.57
C PHE A 72 0.48 0.22 -5.55
N ILE A 73 0.85 -0.28 -6.73
CA ILE A 73 1.71 -1.45 -6.87
C ILE A 73 2.86 -1.10 -7.81
N VAL A 74 4.08 -1.37 -7.39
CA VAL A 74 5.28 -1.20 -8.20
C VAL A 74 6.17 -2.44 -8.07
N ALA A 75 6.87 -2.78 -9.15
CA ALA A 75 7.90 -3.82 -9.11
C ALA A 75 9.19 -3.24 -8.53
N ASP A 76 9.90 -4.03 -7.71
CA ASP A 76 11.12 -3.57 -7.03
C ASP A 76 12.25 -3.19 -8.00
N GLN A 77 12.26 -3.80 -9.19
CA GLN A 77 13.21 -3.52 -10.27
C GLN A 77 13.12 -2.09 -10.86
N TYR A 78 12.10 -1.31 -10.49
CA TYR A 78 11.95 0.04 -10.99
C TYR A 78 12.84 1.01 -10.22
N ASP A 79 13.86 1.56 -10.88
CA ASP A 79 14.72 2.58 -10.28
C ASP A 79 14.09 3.97 -10.38
N SER A 80 13.93 4.63 -9.24
CA SER A 80 13.36 5.97 -9.16
C SER A 80 13.77 6.66 -7.86
N LYS A 81 14.20 7.93 -7.99
CA LYS A 81 14.49 8.80 -6.84
C LYS A 81 13.27 8.94 -5.92
N ALA A 82 12.06 8.93 -6.47
CA ALA A 82 10.84 9.01 -5.67
C ALA A 82 10.62 7.72 -4.86
N LEU A 83 10.84 6.55 -5.46
CA LEU A 83 10.74 5.26 -4.77
C LEU A 83 11.80 5.11 -3.68
N SER A 84 13.04 5.52 -3.95
CA SER A 84 14.12 5.53 -2.95
C SER A 84 13.76 6.39 -1.74
N ARG A 85 13.23 7.61 -1.95
CA ARG A 85 12.75 8.47 -0.87
C ARG A 85 11.66 7.83 -0.03
N ILE A 86 10.74 7.09 -0.65
CA ILE A 86 9.67 6.38 0.06
C ILE A 86 10.25 5.24 0.89
N LYS A 87 11.13 4.41 0.30
CA LYS A 87 11.82 3.33 1.01
C LYS A 87 12.58 3.82 2.24
N ASN A 88 13.24 4.97 2.12
CA ASN A 88 14.00 5.59 3.21
C ASN A 88 13.13 6.07 4.39
N LYS A 89 11.82 6.27 4.20
CA LYS A 89 10.89 6.59 5.31
C LYS A 89 10.56 5.39 6.20
N GLY A 90 10.95 4.19 5.78
CA GLY A 90 10.67 2.95 6.48
C GLY A 90 9.42 2.25 5.95
N LYS A 91 9.46 0.92 5.98
CA LYS A 91 8.33 0.05 5.66
C LYS A 91 7.42 -0.11 6.87
N ILE A 92 6.15 -0.41 6.61
CA ILE A 92 5.19 -0.79 7.63
C ILE A 92 5.36 -2.28 7.90
N THR A 93 5.45 -2.64 9.18
CA THR A 93 5.49 -4.03 9.66
C THR A 93 4.35 -4.25 10.64
N GLU A 94 3.97 -5.51 10.90
CA GLU A 94 2.94 -5.85 11.88
C GLU A 94 3.26 -5.30 13.29
N GLU A 95 4.54 -5.18 13.64
CA GLU A 95 5.00 -4.66 14.93
C GLU A 95 4.71 -3.15 15.13
N LEU A 96 4.38 -2.43 14.06
CA LEU A 96 4.17 -0.98 14.04
C LEU A 96 2.67 -0.58 13.95
N VAL A 97 1.74 -1.54 14.06
CA VAL A 97 0.28 -1.33 13.87
C VAL A 97 -0.50 -1.32 15.17
#